data_AF-A0A7C3SB79-F1
#
_entry.id   AF-A0A7C3SB79-F1
#
_cell.length_a   1.000
_cell.length_b   1.000
_cell.length_c   1.000
_cell.angle_alpha   90.00
_cell.angle_beta   90.00
_cell.angle_gamma   90.00
#
_symmetry.space_group_name_H-M   'P 1'
#
loop_
_entity.id
_entity.type
_entity.pdbx_description
1 polymer ?
#
loop_
_entity_poly.entity_id
_entity_poly.type
_entity_poly.pdbx_seq_one_letter_code
_entity_poly.pdbx_strand_id
1 'polypeptide(L)'
;MSSLKAISFLGTGKYETVTYCWQGRECQTRLFPEAVARIFEPEKVLVFVTPTAKQHENFAALSERLGAKMEAIDIPEGRSERELWEIFERVVSAVNAKDTILLDITHAFRSIPMIVFAAAAYLRRTKEVMIERIIYGAYEAREPLRTPPQPEDRAPIFDLTPLLDLLDWLSGAEFFLQRSDATLLAERLRTVHRQAWRSRSGEDLPTILQPIANKLRSFSHALHLARPRDVMRNAKDLLPMLQGMASEAEQWAKPFAIILEQIRSEAEKFAHDAPDRLDKENLQKQLALIEHFVEKGLWVQAILLAREWVVSWVALQRGDGDWLDSNYREREIEHALG
;
A
#
# COMPACT_ATOMS: atom_id res chain seq x y z
N MET A 1 -10.11 -21.54 7.10
CA MET A 1 -9.42 -20.75 6.07
C MET A 1 -10.47 -20.33 5.07
N SER A 2 -10.55 -19.06 4.66
CA SER A 2 -11.48 -18.70 3.58
C SER A 2 -11.00 -19.40 2.31
N SER A 3 -11.92 -19.93 1.53
CA SER A 3 -11.62 -20.47 0.21
C SER A 3 -11.32 -19.33 -0.77
N LEU A 4 -10.48 -19.62 -1.77
CA LEU A 4 -10.14 -18.69 -2.84
C LEU A 4 -11.28 -18.63 -3.85
N LYS A 5 -11.76 -17.42 -4.16
CA LYS A 5 -12.68 -17.18 -5.29
C LYS A 5 -11.96 -16.37 -6.36
N ALA A 6 -12.21 -16.68 -7.62
CA ALA A 6 -11.75 -15.86 -8.74
C ALA A 6 -12.87 -14.96 -9.26
N ILE A 7 -12.57 -13.71 -9.55
CA ILE A 7 -13.44 -12.79 -10.29
C ILE A 7 -12.88 -12.67 -11.70
N SER A 8 -13.73 -12.88 -12.70
CA SER A 8 -13.35 -12.80 -14.11
C SER A 8 -14.48 -12.18 -14.93
N PHE A 9 -14.15 -11.73 -16.14
CA PHE A 9 -15.07 -11.07 -17.06
C PHE A 9 -15.08 -11.80 -18.39
N LEU A 10 -16.24 -11.85 -19.03
CA LEU A 10 -16.38 -12.46 -20.34
C LEU A 10 -17.02 -11.48 -21.33
N GLY A 11 -16.38 -11.34 -22.49
CA GLY A 11 -16.89 -10.53 -23.59
C GLY A 11 -17.28 -11.37 -24.81
N THR A 12 -17.73 -10.66 -25.85
CA THR A 12 -18.12 -11.21 -27.15
C THR A 12 -17.02 -11.10 -28.21
N GLY A 13 -15.76 -10.94 -27.77
CA GLY A 13 -14.63 -10.88 -28.68
C GLY A 13 -14.44 -12.20 -29.42
N LYS A 14 -13.86 -12.14 -30.62
CA LYS A 14 -13.36 -13.33 -31.31
C LYS A 14 -12.07 -13.77 -30.62
N TYR A 15 -12.16 -14.79 -29.78
CA TYR A 15 -11.01 -15.32 -29.07
C TYR A 15 -10.43 -16.52 -29.80
N GLU A 16 -9.13 -16.48 -30.02
CA GLU A 16 -8.37 -17.57 -30.63
C GLU A 16 -7.68 -18.41 -29.55
N THR A 17 -7.38 -19.66 -29.86
CA THR A 17 -6.74 -20.58 -28.91
C THR A 17 -5.24 -20.28 -28.82
N VAL A 18 -4.75 -20.09 -27.61
CA VAL A 18 -3.31 -19.93 -27.28
C VAL A 18 -3.00 -20.69 -25.99
N THR A 19 -1.71 -20.81 -25.64
CA THR A 19 -1.28 -21.42 -24.38
C THR A 19 -0.91 -20.35 -23.36
N TYR A 20 -1.76 -20.14 -22.35
CA TYR A 20 -1.47 -19.21 -21.25
C TYR A 20 -0.51 -19.83 -20.25
N CYS A 21 0.54 -19.10 -19.86
CA CYS A 21 1.64 -19.62 -19.06
C CYS A 21 1.86 -18.83 -17.77
N TRP A 22 2.00 -19.53 -16.64
CA TRP A 22 2.29 -18.96 -15.33
C TRP A 22 3.16 -19.89 -14.48
N GLN A 23 4.39 -19.46 -14.16
CA GLN A 23 5.29 -20.16 -13.21
C GLN A 23 5.38 -21.69 -13.43
N GLY A 24 5.54 -22.13 -14.68
CA GLY A 24 5.63 -23.55 -15.05
C GLY A 24 4.29 -24.29 -15.16
N ARG A 25 3.16 -23.66 -14.81
CA ARG A 25 1.81 -24.13 -15.16
C ARG A 25 1.38 -23.50 -16.48
N GLU A 26 0.57 -24.22 -17.24
CA GLU A 26 0.03 -23.72 -18.50
C GLU A 26 -1.37 -24.24 -18.78
N CYS A 27 -2.12 -23.50 -19.60
CA CYS A 27 -3.44 -23.89 -20.05
C CYS A 27 -3.66 -23.40 -21.48
N GLN A 28 -3.82 -24.35 -22.40
CA GLN A 28 -4.23 -24.07 -23.77
C GLN A 28 -5.74 -23.82 -23.81
N THR A 29 -6.14 -22.59 -24.14
CA THR A 29 -7.55 -22.20 -24.25
C THR A 29 -7.71 -20.90 -25.03
N ARG A 30 -8.91 -20.69 -25.58
CA ARG A 30 -9.35 -19.39 -26.10
C ARG A 30 -10.10 -18.55 -25.05
N LEU A 31 -10.44 -19.12 -23.91
CA LEU A 31 -11.22 -18.45 -22.86
C LEU A 31 -10.36 -18.31 -21.61
N PHE A 32 -9.81 -17.13 -21.37
CA PHE A 32 -8.93 -16.92 -20.23
C PHE A 32 -9.53 -17.32 -18.85
N PRO A 33 -10.83 -17.16 -18.55
CA PRO A 33 -11.39 -17.62 -17.27
C PRO A 33 -11.20 -19.13 -17.02
N GLU A 34 -11.06 -19.94 -18.09
CA GLU A 34 -10.69 -21.35 -17.96
C GLU A 34 -9.23 -21.53 -17.55
N ALA A 35 -8.31 -20.74 -18.12
CA ALA A 35 -6.92 -20.73 -17.67
C ALA A 35 -6.84 -20.34 -16.19
N VAL A 36 -7.64 -19.36 -15.75
CA VAL A 36 -7.73 -18.99 -14.34
C VAL A 36 -8.14 -20.19 -13.47
N ALA A 37 -9.22 -20.87 -13.87
CA ALA A 37 -9.74 -22.03 -13.14
C ALA A 37 -8.75 -23.21 -13.05
N ARG A 38 -7.97 -23.46 -14.11
CA ARG A 38 -7.02 -24.59 -14.19
C ARG A 38 -5.67 -24.28 -13.55
N ILE A 39 -5.16 -23.06 -13.69
CA ILE A 39 -3.83 -22.69 -13.21
C ILE A 39 -3.84 -22.37 -11.72
N PHE A 40 -4.85 -21.62 -11.25
CA PHE A 40 -4.91 -21.13 -9.86
C PHE A 40 -5.91 -21.90 -8.99
N GLU A 41 -6.73 -22.76 -9.58
CA GLU A 41 -7.60 -23.71 -8.87
C GLU A 41 -8.48 -23.08 -7.76
N PRO A 42 -9.18 -21.97 -8.02
CA PRO A 42 -10.12 -21.40 -7.05
C PRO A 42 -11.30 -22.36 -6.79
N GLU A 43 -11.97 -22.19 -5.66
CA GLU A 43 -13.21 -22.91 -5.34
C GLU A 43 -14.32 -22.57 -6.35
N LYS A 44 -14.44 -21.27 -6.66
CA LYS A 44 -15.47 -20.69 -7.52
C LYS A 44 -14.87 -19.64 -8.44
N VAL A 45 -15.39 -19.57 -9.66
CA VAL A 45 -15.10 -18.50 -10.63
C VAL A 45 -16.38 -17.68 -10.83
N LEU A 46 -16.39 -16.48 -10.29
CA LEU A 46 -17.46 -15.49 -10.45
C LEU A 46 -17.24 -14.78 -11.80
N VAL A 47 -18.02 -15.14 -12.81
CA VAL A 47 -17.90 -14.62 -14.17
C VAL A 47 -18.94 -13.54 -14.38
N PHE A 48 -18.48 -12.29 -14.47
CA PHE A 48 -19.32 -11.13 -14.71
C PHE A 48 -19.60 -10.99 -16.21
N VAL A 49 -20.89 -10.98 -16.56
CA VAL A 49 -21.34 -11.01 -17.96
C VAL A 49 -22.40 -9.95 -18.23
N THR A 50 -22.28 -9.28 -19.37
CA THR A 50 -23.34 -8.40 -19.88
C THR A 50 -24.46 -9.22 -20.52
N PRO A 51 -25.67 -8.66 -20.72
CA PRO A 51 -26.74 -9.35 -21.44
C PRO A 51 -26.29 -9.86 -22.81
N THR A 52 -25.47 -9.08 -23.53
CA THR A 52 -24.91 -9.47 -24.83
C THR A 52 -23.91 -10.63 -24.69
N ALA A 53 -23.01 -10.58 -23.69
CA ALA A 53 -22.04 -11.65 -23.45
C ALA A 53 -22.70 -12.97 -23.04
N LYS A 54 -23.78 -12.92 -22.25
CA LYS A 54 -24.52 -14.10 -21.78
C LYS A 54 -25.21 -14.88 -22.89
N GLN A 55 -25.56 -14.21 -23.99
CA GLN A 55 -26.17 -14.83 -25.18
C GLN A 55 -25.12 -15.31 -26.21
N HIS A 56 -23.84 -15.03 -25.97
CA HIS A 56 -22.77 -15.33 -26.92
C HIS A 56 -22.24 -16.76 -26.76
N GLU A 57 -21.71 -17.35 -27.84
CA GLU A 57 -21.13 -18.70 -27.85
C GLU A 57 -19.99 -18.89 -26.84
N ASN A 58 -19.28 -17.80 -26.49
CA ASN A 58 -18.23 -17.81 -25.48
C ASN A 58 -18.78 -18.19 -24.10
N PHE A 59 -19.98 -17.71 -23.75
CA PHE A 59 -20.60 -18.00 -22.46
C PHE A 59 -21.04 -19.45 -22.37
N ALA A 60 -21.67 -19.97 -23.42
CA ALA A 60 -22.06 -21.38 -23.51
C ALA A 60 -20.82 -22.30 -23.39
N ALA A 61 -19.77 -22.02 -24.17
CA ALA A 61 -18.53 -22.79 -24.14
C ALA A 61 -17.81 -22.71 -22.78
N LEU A 62 -17.81 -21.56 -22.12
CA LEU A 62 -17.20 -21.43 -20.79
C LEU A 62 -18.00 -22.21 -19.74
N SER A 63 -19.33 -22.11 -19.79
CA SER A 63 -20.24 -22.80 -18.86
C SER A 63 -20.09 -24.32 -18.96
N GLU A 64 -19.95 -24.86 -20.17
CA GLU A 64 -19.68 -26.28 -20.39
C GLU A 64 -18.33 -26.71 -19.79
N ARG A 65 -17.29 -25.89 -19.94
CA ARG A 65 -15.93 -26.20 -19.48
C ARG A 65 -15.76 -26.10 -17.96
N LEU A 66 -16.42 -25.15 -17.32
CA LEU A 66 -16.29 -24.91 -15.88
C LEU A 66 -17.38 -25.59 -15.04
N GLY A 67 -18.55 -25.87 -15.63
CA GLY A 67 -19.68 -26.50 -14.95
C GLY A 67 -20.01 -25.81 -13.64
N ALA A 68 -20.11 -26.59 -12.56
CA ALA A 68 -20.47 -26.09 -11.22
C ALA A 68 -19.44 -25.12 -10.59
N LYS A 69 -18.21 -25.04 -11.12
CA LYS A 69 -17.22 -24.06 -10.64
C LYS A 69 -17.55 -22.64 -11.06
N MET A 70 -18.30 -22.46 -12.16
CA MET A 70 -18.67 -21.14 -12.66
C MET A 70 -19.95 -20.65 -11.99
N GLU A 71 -19.93 -19.38 -11.60
CA GLU A 71 -21.11 -18.65 -11.16
C GLU A 71 -21.22 -17.38 -11.99
N ALA A 72 -22.27 -17.28 -12.80
CA ALA A 72 -22.49 -16.12 -13.66
C ALA A 72 -23.17 -14.98 -12.89
N ILE A 73 -22.61 -13.78 -12.99
CA ILE A 73 -23.15 -12.57 -12.36
C ILE A 73 -23.48 -11.56 -13.45
N ASP A 74 -24.75 -11.13 -13.49
CA ASP A 74 -25.21 -10.16 -14.49
C ASP A 74 -24.74 -8.74 -14.15
N ILE A 75 -24.19 -8.06 -15.16
CA ILE A 75 -23.80 -6.65 -15.12
C ILE A 75 -24.35 -5.90 -16.34
N PRO A 76 -24.54 -4.57 -16.27
CA PRO A 76 -24.90 -3.78 -17.45
C PRO A 76 -23.73 -3.65 -18.44
N GLU A 77 -23.99 -3.08 -19.61
CA GLU A 77 -23.02 -2.91 -20.69
C GLU A 77 -21.90 -1.89 -20.39
N GLY A 78 -22.08 -1.02 -19.39
CA GLY A 78 -21.10 -0.02 -19.00
C GLY A 78 -21.03 1.17 -19.97
N ARG A 79 -22.17 1.57 -20.54
CA ARG A 79 -22.25 2.66 -21.55
C ARG A 79 -22.51 4.04 -20.95
N SER A 80 -22.74 4.13 -19.65
CA SER A 80 -22.96 5.37 -18.92
C SER A 80 -22.34 5.30 -17.54
N GLU A 81 -22.05 6.44 -16.93
CA GLU A 81 -21.50 6.50 -15.56
C GLU A 81 -22.36 5.73 -14.55
N ARG A 82 -23.70 5.82 -14.66
CA ARG A 82 -24.63 5.04 -13.83
C ARG A 82 -24.38 3.53 -13.95
N GLU A 83 -24.18 3.04 -15.18
CA GLU A 83 -23.89 1.61 -15.41
C GLU A 83 -22.51 1.23 -14.89
N LEU A 84 -21.52 2.13 -14.94
CA LEU A 84 -20.19 1.88 -14.36
C LEU A 84 -20.27 1.72 -12.83
N TRP A 85 -21.07 2.56 -12.15
CA TRP A 85 -21.35 2.42 -10.73
C TRP A 85 -22.09 1.11 -10.41
N GLU A 86 -23.07 0.72 -11.22
CA GLU A 86 -23.77 -0.55 -11.05
C GLU A 86 -22.81 -1.76 -11.21
N ILE A 87 -21.86 -1.71 -12.15
CA ILE A 87 -20.80 -2.73 -12.27
C ILE A 87 -19.96 -2.80 -11.00
N PHE A 88 -19.52 -1.64 -10.48
CA PHE A 88 -18.76 -1.57 -9.24
C PHE A 88 -19.53 -2.20 -8.07
N GLU A 89 -20.81 -1.84 -7.89
CA GLU A 89 -21.66 -2.38 -6.83
C GLU A 89 -21.84 -3.90 -6.93
N ARG A 90 -22.03 -4.42 -8.15
CA ARG A 90 -22.13 -5.86 -8.41
C ARG A 90 -20.86 -6.60 -8.03
N VAL A 91 -19.69 -6.08 -8.42
CA VAL A 91 -18.39 -6.66 -8.06
C VAL A 91 -18.19 -6.65 -6.55
N VAL A 92 -18.45 -5.51 -5.90
CA VAL A 92 -18.29 -5.38 -4.44
C VAL A 92 -19.26 -6.29 -3.69
N SER A 93 -20.50 -6.43 -4.14
CA SER A 93 -21.53 -7.23 -3.46
C SER A 93 -21.31 -8.74 -3.60
N ALA A 94 -20.63 -9.18 -4.66
CA ALA A 94 -20.29 -10.58 -4.88
C ALA A 94 -19.20 -11.11 -3.91
N VAL A 95 -18.51 -10.21 -3.21
CA VAL A 95 -17.41 -10.52 -2.30
C VAL A 95 -17.82 -10.27 -0.85
N ASN A 96 -17.63 -11.27 0.00
CA ASN A 96 -17.88 -11.17 1.43
C ASN A 96 -16.68 -10.58 2.17
N ALA A 97 -16.92 -10.06 3.37
CA ALA A 97 -15.83 -9.60 4.21
C ALA A 97 -14.84 -10.73 4.51
N LYS A 98 -13.54 -10.43 4.45
CA LYS A 98 -12.44 -11.37 4.70
C LYS A 98 -12.32 -12.54 3.70
N ASP A 99 -13.02 -12.47 2.57
CA ASP A 99 -12.78 -13.39 1.45
C ASP A 99 -11.34 -13.23 0.92
N THR A 100 -10.83 -14.29 0.31
CA THR A 100 -9.58 -14.28 -0.45
C THR A 100 -9.92 -14.33 -1.94
N ILE A 101 -9.52 -13.30 -2.69
CA ILE A 101 -9.94 -13.08 -4.07
C ILE A 101 -8.73 -13.04 -5.00
N LEU A 102 -8.83 -13.79 -6.10
CA LEU A 102 -8.00 -13.61 -7.29
C LEU A 102 -8.81 -12.83 -8.33
N LEU A 103 -8.20 -11.80 -8.91
CA LEU A 103 -8.86 -10.89 -9.83
C LEU A 103 -8.29 -11.00 -11.23
N ASP A 104 -9.10 -11.34 -12.21
CA ASP A 104 -8.73 -11.37 -13.62
C ASP A 104 -9.23 -10.12 -14.34
N ILE A 105 -8.32 -9.37 -14.97
CA ILE A 105 -8.61 -8.16 -15.75
C ILE A 105 -8.40 -8.33 -17.28
N THR A 106 -8.25 -9.55 -17.77
CA THR A 106 -7.83 -9.87 -19.15
C THR A 106 -8.83 -9.49 -20.22
N HIS A 107 -10.10 -9.85 -20.03
CA HIS A 107 -11.16 -9.64 -21.03
C HIS A 107 -12.18 -8.57 -20.62
N ALA A 108 -11.85 -7.77 -19.61
CA ALA A 108 -12.66 -6.64 -19.22
C ALA A 108 -12.59 -5.56 -20.32
N PHE A 109 -13.74 -5.24 -20.92
CA PHE A 109 -13.83 -4.33 -22.06
C PHE A 109 -13.80 -2.86 -21.62
N ARG A 110 -13.09 -2.00 -22.37
CA ARG A 110 -13.04 -0.53 -22.17
C ARG A 110 -12.65 -0.13 -20.74
N SER A 111 -13.59 0.45 -19.98
CA SER A 111 -13.39 1.00 -18.64
C SER A 111 -13.52 -0.04 -17.53
N ILE A 112 -14.00 -1.26 -17.82
CA ILE A 112 -14.21 -2.31 -16.83
C ILE A 112 -12.90 -2.66 -16.08
N PRO A 113 -11.72 -2.85 -16.71
CA PRO A 113 -10.49 -3.14 -15.98
C PRO A 113 -10.18 -2.09 -14.90
N MET A 114 -10.41 -0.81 -15.20
CA MET A 114 -10.18 0.29 -14.26
C MET A 114 -11.16 0.27 -13.08
N ILE A 115 -12.44 -0.01 -13.33
CA ILE A 115 -13.46 -0.12 -12.29
C ILE A 115 -13.17 -1.30 -11.37
N VAL A 116 -12.75 -2.41 -11.96
CA VAL A 116 -12.46 -3.65 -11.25
C VAL A 116 -11.22 -3.50 -10.38
N PHE A 117 -10.19 -2.80 -10.88
CA PHE A 117 -9.04 -2.40 -10.06
C PHE A 117 -9.45 -1.47 -8.91
N ALA A 118 -10.32 -0.48 -9.17
CA ALA A 118 -10.86 0.39 -8.12
C ALA A 118 -11.69 -0.39 -7.08
N ALA A 119 -12.48 -1.38 -7.51
CA ALA A 119 -13.22 -2.28 -6.63
C ALA A 119 -12.28 -3.12 -5.76
N ALA A 120 -11.17 -3.62 -6.30
CA ALA A 120 -10.15 -4.33 -5.52
C ALA A 120 -9.57 -3.45 -4.40
N ALA A 121 -9.22 -2.20 -4.74
CA ALA A 121 -8.71 -1.24 -3.77
C ALA A 121 -9.74 -0.93 -2.67
N TYR A 122 -10.99 -0.73 -3.07
CA TYR A 122 -12.10 -0.50 -2.15
C TYR A 122 -12.33 -1.71 -1.23
N LEU A 123 -12.49 -2.91 -1.78
CA LEU A 123 -12.75 -4.16 -1.04
C LEU A 123 -11.66 -4.45 -0.01
N ARG A 124 -10.39 -4.26 -0.38
CA ARG A 124 -9.25 -4.43 0.53
C ARG A 124 -9.37 -3.51 1.75
N ARG A 125 -9.88 -2.29 1.57
CA ARG A 125 -9.94 -1.26 2.62
C ARG A 125 -11.22 -1.30 3.45
N THR A 126 -12.36 -1.66 2.86
CA THR A 126 -13.67 -1.56 3.51
C THR A 126 -14.22 -2.91 4.00
N LYS A 127 -13.78 -4.02 3.39
CA LYS A 127 -14.26 -5.38 3.72
C LYS A 127 -13.16 -6.30 4.24
N GLU A 128 -11.94 -5.79 4.45
CA GLU A 128 -10.76 -6.59 4.85
C GLU A 128 -10.53 -7.78 3.91
N VAL A 129 -10.89 -7.65 2.63
CA VAL A 129 -10.70 -8.70 1.63
C VAL A 129 -9.22 -8.86 1.33
N MET A 130 -8.74 -10.11 1.33
CA MET A 130 -7.39 -10.42 0.87
C MET A 130 -7.41 -10.55 -0.65
N ILE A 131 -6.87 -9.55 -1.35
CA ILE A 131 -6.58 -9.69 -2.77
C ILE A 131 -5.32 -10.53 -2.89
N GLU A 132 -5.47 -11.81 -3.22
CA GLU A 132 -4.34 -12.73 -3.36
C GLU A 132 -3.50 -12.33 -4.57
N ARG A 133 -4.17 -12.13 -5.73
CA ARG A 133 -3.54 -11.68 -6.96
C ARG A 133 -4.48 -10.85 -7.83
N ILE A 134 -3.91 -9.93 -8.60
CA ILE A 134 -4.53 -9.35 -9.79
C ILE A 134 -3.77 -9.85 -11.00
N ILE A 135 -4.41 -10.61 -11.88
CA ILE A 135 -3.77 -11.25 -13.01
C ILE A 135 -4.28 -10.71 -14.35
N TYR A 136 -3.39 -10.73 -15.34
CA TYR A 136 -3.68 -10.33 -16.71
C TYR A 136 -3.03 -11.32 -17.68
N GLY A 137 -3.84 -12.04 -18.46
CA GLY A 137 -3.39 -12.85 -19.58
C GLY A 137 -2.96 -11.96 -20.72
N ALA A 138 -1.65 -11.76 -20.88
CA ALA A 138 -1.08 -10.86 -21.87
C ALA A 138 -1.07 -11.51 -23.27
N TYR A 139 -2.25 -11.69 -23.84
CA TYR A 139 -2.46 -12.31 -25.15
C TYR A 139 -1.63 -11.65 -26.27
N GLU A 140 -1.46 -10.33 -26.22
CA GLU A 140 -0.66 -9.60 -27.22
C GLU A 140 0.85 -9.67 -26.97
N ALA A 141 1.27 -10.18 -25.81
CA ALA A 141 2.67 -10.49 -25.52
C ALA A 141 3.00 -11.97 -25.78
N ARG A 142 2.17 -12.67 -26.56
CA ARG A 142 2.39 -14.08 -26.88
C ARG A 142 3.62 -14.27 -27.77
N GLU A 143 4.33 -15.37 -27.53
CA GLU A 143 5.50 -15.75 -28.32
C GLU A 143 5.34 -17.18 -28.88
N PRO A 144 5.53 -17.37 -30.20
CA PRO A 144 5.75 -16.34 -31.21
C PRO A 144 4.48 -15.51 -31.49
N LEU A 145 4.65 -14.24 -31.89
CA LEU A 145 3.54 -13.36 -32.23
C LEU A 145 3.08 -13.61 -33.68
N ARG A 146 2.13 -14.54 -33.87
CA ARG A 146 1.57 -14.90 -35.18
C ARG A 146 0.16 -14.36 -35.41
N THR A 147 -0.21 -14.27 -36.69
CA THR A 147 -1.55 -13.88 -37.17
C THR A 147 -1.95 -14.78 -38.36
N PRO A 148 -2.95 -15.69 -38.23
CA PRO A 148 -3.65 -16.01 -36.98
C PRO A 148 -2.72 -16.68 -35.96
N PRO A 149 -3.01 -16.56 -34.66
CA PRO A 149 -2.28 -17.29 -33.63
C PRO A 149 -2.48 -18.79 -33.79
N GLN A 150 -1.53 -19.56 -33.25
CA GLN A 150 -1.61 -21.01 -33.15
C GLN A 150 -1.77 -21.43 -31.68
N PRO A 151 -2.35 -22.61 -31.40
CA PRO A 151 -2.55 -23.09 -30.03
C PRO A 151 -1.26 -23.17 -29.19
N GLU A 152 -0.11 -23.43 -29.82
CA GLU A 152 1.19 -23.45 -29.17
C GLU A 152 1.80 -22.06 -28.89
N ASP A 153 1.22 -20.98 -29.41
CA ASP A 153 1.69 -19.62 -29.12
C ASP A 153 1.50 -19.34 -27.62
N ARG A 154 2.58 -18.96 -26.94
CA ARG A 154 2.60 -18.89 -25.48
C ARG A 154 2.36 -17.47 -24.99
N ALA A 155 1.19 -17.23 -24.41
CA ALA A 155 0.83 -15.95 -23.79
C ALA A 155 1.22 -15.94 -22.31
N PRO A 156 2.08 -15.03 -21.83
CA PRO A 156 2.40 -14.95 -20.41
C PRO A 156 1.22 -14.40 -19.60
N ILE A 157 1.09 -14.84 -18.35
CA ILE A 157 0.20 -14.23 -17.36
C ILE A 157 1.04 -13.30 -16.48
N PHE A 158 0.64 -12.04 -16.37
CA PHE A 158 1.29 -11.05 -15.50
C PHE A 158 0.57 -10.90 -14.18
N ASP A 159 1.35 -10.65 -13.12
CA ASP A 159 0.87 -10.24 -11.81
C ASP A 159 0.88 -8.71 -11.70
N LEU A 160 -0.29 -8.13 -11.54
CA LEU A 160 -0.51 -6.70 -11.40
C LEU A 160 -0.84 -6.29 -9.96
N THR A 161 -0.78 -7.24 -9.01
CA THR A 161 -0.89 -6.94 -7.57
C THR A 161 0.06 -5.83 -7.10
N PRO A 162 1.31 -5.72 -7.62
CA PRO A 162 2.20 -4.61 -7.25
C PRO A 162 1.62 -3.22 -7.51
N LEU A 163 0.73 -3.06 -8.49
CA LEU A 163 0.03 -1.78 -8.74
C LEU A 163 -0.97 -1.46 -7.64
N LEU A 164 -1.64 -2.47 -7.08
CA LEU A 164 -2.55 -2.27 -5.95
C LEU A 164 -1.76 -1.89 -4.68
N ASP A 165 -0.59 -2.48 -4.50
CA ASP A 165 0.33 -2.13 -3.40
C ASP A 165 0.86 -0.69 -3.50
N LEU A 166 1.01 -0.15 -4.71
CA LEU A 166 1.39 1.25 -4.91
C LEU A 166 0.39 2.21 -4.25
N LEU A 167 -0.90 1.89 -4.22
CA LEU A 167 -1.91 2.73 -3.57
C LEU A 167 -1.66 2.85 -2.06
N ASP A 168 -1.19 1.79 -1.40
CA ASP A 168 -0.88 1.85 0.03
C ASP A 168 0.38 2.68 0.30
N TRP A 169 1.36 2.62 -0.59
CA TRP A 169 2.54 3.50 -0.54
C TRP A 169 2.16 4.96 -0.72
N LEU A 170 1.27 5.27 -1.66
CA LEU A 170 0.76 6.63 -1.89
C LEU A 170 0.04 7.16 -0.66
N SER A 171 -0.88 6.38 -0.06
CA SER A 171 -1.54 6.79 1.18
C SER A 171 -0.53 6.99 2.32
N GLY A 172 0.48 6.11 2.44
CA GLY A 172 1.51 6.27 3.47
C GLY A 172 2.36 7.52 3.28
N ALA A 173 2.72 7.83 2.04
CA ALA A 173 3.44 9.04 1.67
C ALA A 173 2.60 10.29 1.98
N GLU A 174 1.31 10.29 1.62
CA GLU A 174 0.40 11.39 1.90
C GLU A 174 0.28 11.66 3.41
N PHE A 175 0.06 10.61 4.22
CA PHE A 175 -0.01 10.73 5.66
C PHE A 175 1.27 11.31 6.27
N PHE A 176 2.43 10.91 5.78
CA PHE A 176 3.70 11.47 6.22
C PHE A 176 3.85 12.94 5.81
N LEU A 177 3.62 13.25 4.53
CA LEU A 177 3.81 14.60 3.99
C LEU A 177 2.83 15.61 4.62
N GLN A 178 1.60 15.22 4.90
CA GLN A 178 0.61 16.12 5.47
C GLN A 178 0.62 16.16 7.01
N ARG A 179 0.94 15.05 7.68
CA ARG A 179 0.74 14.92 9.14
C ARG A 179 1.95 14.38 9.91
N SER A 180 3.06 14.10 9.23
CA SER A 180 4.22 13.44 9.81
C SER A 180 3.91 12.07 10.43
N ASP A 181 2.90 11.41 9.88
CA ASP A 181 2.53 10.05 10.23
C ASP A 181 3.21 9.05 9.30
N ALA A 182 4.21 8.33 9.82
CA ALA A 182 4.96 7.32 9.08
C ALA A 182 4.47 5.89 9.35
N THR A 183 3.36 5.71 10.08
CA THR A 183 2.91 4.39 10.56
C THR A 183 2.60 3.45 9.40
N LEU A 184 1.88 3.93 8.38
CA LEU A 184 1.53 3.12 7.22
C LEU A 184 2.76 2.76 6.38
N LEU A 185 3.70 3.70 6.18
CA LEU A 185 4.97 3.44 5.50
C LEU A 185 5.79 2.38 6.22
N ALA A 186 5.88 2.47 7.55
CA ALA A 186 6.55 1.48 8.38
C ALA A 186 5.94 0.08 8.23
N GLU A 187 4.61 -0.05 8.24
CA GLU A 187 3.96 -1.35 8.03
C GLU A 187 4.20 -1.93 6.63
N ARG A 188 4.25 -1.07 5.59
CA ARG A 188 4.59 -1.51 4.23
C ARG A 188 6.02 -2.03 4.13
N LEU A 189 6.99 -1.32 4.71
CA LEU A 189 8.39 -1.77 4.78
C LEU A 189 8.53 -3.11 5.51
N ARG A 190 7.83 -3.30 6.64
CA ARG A 190 7.79 -4.60 7.36
C ARG A 190 7.20 -5.71 6.51
N THR A 191 6.16 -5.40 5.72
CA THR A 191 5.48 -6.39 4.89
C THR A 191 6.38 -6.85 3.75
N VAL A 192 7.02 -5.91 3.04
CA VAL A 192 8.01 -6.22 2.00
C VAL A 192 9.15 -7.06 2.57
N HIS A 193 9.73 -6.65 3.70
CA HIS A 193 10.78 -7.41 4.37
C HIS A 193 10.33 -8.85 4.66
N ARG A 194 9.19 -9.03 5.33
CA ARG A 194 8.67 -10.37 5.63
C ARG A 194 8.39 -11.21 4.38
N GLN A 195 7.89 -10.60 3.31
CA GLN A 195 7.62 -11.31 2.05
C GLN A 195 8.91 -11.81 1.40
N ALA A 196 9.94 -10.96 1.30
CA ALA A 196 11.24 -11.33 0.75
C ALA A 196 11.88 -12.50 1.53
N TRP A 197 11.85 -12.43 2.86
CA TRP A 197 12.40 -13.49 3.72
C TRP A 197 11.60 -14.80 3.67
N ARG A 198 10.30 -14.75 3.38
CA ARG A 198 9.46 -15.94 3.20
C ARG A 198 9.67 -16.62 1.85
N SER A 199 9.87 -15.85 0.78
CA SER A 199 10.06 -16.42 -0.56
C SER A 199 11.45 -17.01 -0.77
N ARG A 200 12.46 -16.62 0.03
CA ARG A 200 13.86 -17.08 -0.06
C ARG A 200 14.41 -17.09 -1.50
N SER A 201 13.94 -16.15 -2.32
CA SER A 201 14.10 -16.18 -3.76
C SER A 201 15.37 -15.47 -4.26
N GLY A 202 16.43 -15.38 -3.45
CA GLY A 202 17.71 -14.77 -3.82
C GLY A 202 18.71 -14.72 -2.67
N GLU A 203 19.97 -14.43 -2.99
CA GLU A 203 21.07 -14.26 -2.01
C GLU A 203 21.06 -12.88 -1.34
N ASP A 204 20.39 -11.90 -1.95
CA ASP A 204 20.43 -10.48 -1.55
C ASP A 204 19.13 -10.04 -0.86
N LEU A 205 18.87 -10.59 0.33
CA LEU A 205 17.64 -10.32 1.10
C LEU A 205 17.73 -8.99 1.86
N PRO A 206 16.60 -8.26 2.00
CA PRO A 206 16.59 -6.98 2.69
C PRO A 206 16.93 -7.14 4.17
N THR A 207 17.89 -6.36 4.69
CA THR A 207 18.29 -6.43 6.11
C THR A 207 17.89 -5.19 6.90
N ILE A 208 17.75 -4.03 6.26
CA ILE A 208 17.52 -2.74 6.94
C ILE A 208 16.08 -2.24 6.84
N LEU A 209 15.25 -2.76 5.92
CA LEU A 209 13.83 -2.33 5.79
C LEU A 209 13.08 -2.42 7.12
N GLN A 210 13.19 -3.54 7.85
CA GLN A 210 12.48 -3.73 9.12
C GLN A 210 13.03 -2.86 10.27
N PRO A 211 14.36 -2.75 10.49
CA PRO A 211 14.93 -1.77 11.40
C PRO A 211 14.44 -0.33 11.14
N ILE A 212 14.46 0.11 9.87
CA ILE A 212 14.02 1.45 9.48
C ILE A 212 12.52 1.64 9.72
N ALA A 213 11.70 0.65 9.38
CA ALA A 213 10.28 0.67 9.71
C ALA A 213 10.01 0.86 11.21
N ASN A 214 10.78 0.18 12.06
CA ASN A 214 10.68 0.34 13.51
C ASN A 214 11.05 1.75 13.93
N LYS A 215 12.13 2.30 13.39
CA LYS A 215 12.58 3.64 13.74
C LYS A 215 11.66 4.74 13.24
N LEU A 216 11.14 4.64 12.02
CA LEU A 216 10.14 5.54 11.46
C LEU A 216 8.87 5.59 12.32
N ARG A 217 8.39 4.42 12.77
CA ARG A 217 7.22 4.36 13.66
C ARG A 217 7.51 5.05 15.00
N SER A 218 8.68 4.83 15.60
CA SER A 218 9.07 5.51 16.84
C SER A 218 9.20 7.03 16.67
N PHE A 219 9.78 7.49 15.56
CA PHE A 219 9.88 8.91 15.22
C PHE A 219 8.49 9.54 15.07
N SER A 220 7.62 8.91 14.29
CA SER A 220 6.23 9.36 14.11
C SER A 220 5.45 9.40 15.43
N HIS A 221 5.55 8.36 16.26
CA HIS A 221 4.92 8.36 17.58
C HIS A 221 5.43 9.50 18.47
N ALA A 222 6.73 9.78 18.47
CA ALA A 222 7.29 10.87 19.26
C ALA A 222 6.73 12.24 18.83
N LEU A 223 6.54 12.46 17.52
CA LEU A 223 5.89 13.66 16.98
C LEU A 223 4.43 13.75 17.44
N HIS A 224 3.65 12.70 17.24
CA HIS A 224 2.22 12.70 17.58
C HIS A 224 1.95 12.80 19.09
N LEU A 225 2.87 12.34 19.93
CA LEU A 225 2.83 12.48 21.39
C LEU A 225 3.46 13.77 21.91
N ALA A 226 3.91 14.68 21.03
CA ALA A 226 4.57 15.93 21.37
C ALA A 226 5.74 15.76 22.36
N ARG A 227 6.59 14.75 22.13
CA ARG A 227 7.76 14.43 22.98
C ARG A 227 9.06 14.94 22.34
N PRO A 228 9.42 16.23 22.49
CA PRO A 228 10.52 16.85 21.73
C PRO A 228 11.86 16.11 21.87
N ARG A 229 12.19 15.66 23.09
CA ARG A 229 13.42 14.89 23.36
C ARG A 229 13.46 13.58 22.59
N ASP A 230 12.35 12.85 22.58
CA ASP A 230 12.24 11.60 21.83
C ASP A 230 12.25 11.86 20.33
N VAL A 231 11.66 12.96 19.85
CA VAL A 231 11.73 13.34 18.44
C VAL A 231 13.18 13.60 18.02
N MET A 232 13.92 14.41 18.78
CA MET A 232 15.34 14.71 18.50
C MET A 232 16.20 13.45 18.48
N ARG A 233 16.04 12.58 19.49
CA ARG A 233 16.76 11.30 19.58
C ARG A 233 16.43 10.39 18.40
N ASN A 234 15.14 10.23 18.09
CA ASN A 234 14.72 9.37 16.99
C ASN A 234 15.17 9.92 15.63
N ALA A 235 15.13 11.24 15.43
CA ALA A 235 15.64 11.88 14.22
C ALA A 235 17.13 11.62 14.02
N LYS A 236 17.95 11.90 15.05
CA LYS A 236 19.40 11.67 15.03
C LYS A 236 19.74 10.24 14.60
N ASP A 237 19.12 9.27 15.25
CA ASP A 237 19.36 7.85 15.00
C ASP A 237 18.82 7.39 13.62
N LEU A 238 17.75 8.01 13.13
CA LEU A 238 17.11 7.64 11.86
C LEU A 238 17.95 8.06 10.65
N LEU A 239 18.56 9.26 10.68
CA LEU A 239 19.34 9.81 9.56
C LEU A 239 20.41 8.86 8.99
N PRO A 240 21.32 8.26 9.79
CA PRO A 240 22.32 7.34 9.26
C PRO A 240 21.69 6.06 8.69
N MET A 241 20.55 5.61 9.24
CA MET A 241 19.84 4.45 8.69
C MET A 241 19.26 4.76 7.30
N LEU A 242 18.71 5.97 7.11
CA LEU A 242 18.20 6.42 5.80
C LEU A 242 19.32 6.62 4.77
N GLN A 243 20.55 6.92 5.20
CA GLN A 243 21.71 6.99 4.30
C GLN A 243 22.10 5.61 3.74
N GLY A 244 22.07 4.58 4.59
CA GLY A 244 22.41 3.22 4.18
C GLY A 244 21.36 2.51 3.33
N MET A 245 20.15 3.08 3.17
CA MET A 245 19.00 2.34 2.62
C MET A 245 18.70 2.50 1.14
N ALA A 246 19.37 3.40 0.44
CA ALA A 246 19.02 3.74 -0.95
C ALA A 246 18.94 2.50 -1.87
N SER A 247 19.97 1.65 -1.85
CA SER A 247 20.01 0.43 -2.69
C SER A 247 18.90 -0.57 -2.33
N GLU A 248 18.71 -0.86 -1.04
CA GLU A 248 17.68 -1.82 -0.60
C GLU A 248 16.27 -1.27 -0.89
N ALA A 249 16.07 0.03 -0.75
CA ALA A 249 14.81 0.69 -1.08
C ALA A 249 14.53 0.65 -2.59
N GLU A 250 15.50 0.92 -3.46
CA GLU A 250 15.31 0.85 -4.92
C GLU A 250 14.91 -0.55 -5.39
N GLN A 251 15.53 -1.57 -4.82
CA GLN A 251 15.31 -2.97 -5.18
C GLN A 251 14.01 -3.54 -4.61
N TRP A 252 13.71 -3.27 -3.34
CA TRP A 252 12.62 -3.94 -2.63
C TRP A 252 11.40 -3.05 -2.38
N ALA A 253 11.59 -1.74 -2.30
CA ALA A 253 10.55 -0.78 -1.91
C ALA A 253 10.60 0.49 -2.75
N LYS A 254 10.66 0.36 -4.08
CA LYS A 254 10.85 1.49 -5.02
C LYS A 254 9.95 2.71 -4.75
N PRO A 255 8.64 2.57 -4.43
CA PRO A 255 7.81 3.72 -4.09
C PRO A 255 8.28 4.48 -2.86
N PHE A 256 8.87 3.79 -1.88
CA PHE A 256 9.47 4.40 -0.69
C PHE A 256 10.74 5.18 -1.04
N ALA A 257 11.56 4.68 -1.97
CA ALA A 257 12.79 5.36 -2.40
C ALA A 257 12.51 6.78 -2.93
N ILE A 258 11.36 7.00 -3.58
CA ILE A 258 10.94 8.29 -4.14
C ILE A 258 10.72 9.35 -3.04
N ILE A 259 10.27 8.93 -1.85
CA ILE A 259 9.96 9.84 -0.73
C ILE A 259 11.06 9.91 0.33
N LEU A 260 12.17 9.20 0.11
CA LEU A 260 13.25 9.04 1.08
C LEU A 260 13.86 10.39 1.48
N GLU A 261 14.04 11.28 0.51
CA GLU A 261 14.65 12.59 0.74
C GLU A 261 13.74 13.51 1.57
N GLN A 262 12.42 13.45 1.36
CA GLN A 262 11.46 14.19 2.15
C GLN A 262 11.47 13.72 3.61
N ILE A 263 11.57 12.40 3.84
CA ILE A 263 11.70 11.83 5.19
C ILE A 263 13.01 12.27 5.83
N ARG A 264 14.12 12.22 5.08
CA ARG A 264 15.43 12.67 5.57
C ARG A 264 15.39 14.14 5.95
N SER A 265 14.95 15.02 5.06
CA SER A 265 14.89 16.46 5.28
C SER A 265 14.04 16.81 6.51
N GLU A 266 12.91 16.13 6.72
CA GLU A 266 12.09 16.31 7.92
C GLU A 266 12.82 15.86 9.20
N ALA A 267 13.53 14.73 9.18
CA ALA A 267 14.34 14.29 10.32
C ALA A 267 15.52 15.23 10.61
N GLU A 268 16.19 15.78 9.59
CA GLU A 268 17.32 16.71 9.75
C GLU A 268 16.94 17.97 10.54
N LYS A 269 15.70 18.47 10.35
CA LYS A 269 15.18 19.62 11.11
C LYS A 269 15.29 19.40 12.62
N PHE A 270 15.10 18.17 13.09
CA PHE A 270 14.94 17.87 14.52
C PHE A 270 16.11 17.11 15.14
N ALA A 271 16.99 16.50 14.34
CA ALA A 271 18.14 15.78 14.87
C ALA A 271 19.00 16.68 15.77
N HIS A 272 19.35 16.16 16.95
CA HIS A 272 20.19 16.85 17.93
C HIS A 272 21.00 15.84 18.76
N ASP A 273 22.25 16.17 19.05
CA ASP A 273 23.21 15.23 19.65
C ASP A 273 23.01 14.96 21.15
N ALA A 274 22.49 15.97 21.87
CA ALA A 274 22.26 15.90 23.31
C ALA A 274 20.81 16.31 23.65
N PRO A 275 19.78 15.51 23.29
CA PRO A 275 18.37 15.85 23.52
C PRO A 275 18.00 16.16 24.98
N ASP A 276 18.76 15.61 25.92
CA ASP A 276 18.53 15.74 27.36
C ASP A 276 19.24 16.96 27.97
N ARG A 277 20.13 17.61 27.20
CA ARG A 277 20.77 18.87 27.59
C ARG A 277 19.93 20.03 27.09
N LEU A 278 19.51 20.89 28.01
CA LEU A 278 18.87 22.15 27.66
C LEU A 278 19.94 23.17 27.26
N ASP A 279 19.99 23.52 25.99
CA ASP A 279 20.81 24.60 25.45
C ASP A 279 20.01 25.39 24.38
N LYS A 280 20.66 26.40 23.79
CA LYS A 280 20.04 27.23 22.76
C LYS A 280 19.62 26.41 21.54
N GLU A 281 20.41 25.42 21.15
CA GLU A 281 20.12 24.58 19.99
C GLU A 281 18.89 23.70 20.28
N ASN A 282 18.81 23.12 21.47
CA ASN A 282 17.65 22.35 21.91
C ASN A 282 16.36 23.19 21.83
N LEU A 283 16.36 24.42 22.37
CA LEU A 283 15.19 25.31 22.27
C LEU A 283 14.85 25.70 20.84
N GLN A 284 15.85 25.90 19.96
CA GLN A 284 15.62 26.16 18.54
C GLN A 284 14.97 24.95 17.85
N LYS A 285 15.39 23.74 18.17
CA LYS A 285 14.79 22.50 17.66
C LYS A 285 13.36 22.31 18.16
N GLN A 286 13.08 22.63 19.43
CA GLN A 286 11.71 22.64 19.95
C GLN A 286 10.82 23.69 19.27
N LEU A 287 11.35 24.89 19.00
CA LEU A 287 10.62 25.92 18.24
C LEU A 287 10.30 25.44 16.83
N ALA A 288 11.28 24.87 16.13
CA ALA A 288 11.08 24.26 14.82
C ALA A 288 10.02 23.15 14.85
N LEU A 289 9.91 22.38 15.95
CA LEU A 289 8.84 21.40 16.13
C LEU A 289 7.46 22.05 16.27
N ILE A 290 7.34 23.17 16.99
CA ILE A 290 6.09 23.91 17.12
C ILE A 290 5.65 24.45 15.76
N GLU A 291 6.56 25.08 15.02
CA GLU A 291 6.32 25.59 13.67
C GLU A 291 5.89 24.44 12.73
N HIS A 292 6.58 23.31 12.81
CA HIS A 292 6.24 22.12 12.03
C HIS A 292 4.86 21.56 12.38
N PHE A 293 4.48 21.53 13.66
CA PHE A 293 3.14 21.11 14.07
C PHE A 293 2.06 22.07 13.55
N VAL A 294 2.32 23.37 13.54
CA VAL A 294 1.42 24.38 12.92
C VAL A 294 1.28 24.12 11.42
N GLU A 295 2.39 23.96 10.70
CA GLU A 295 2.39 23.68 9.25
C GLU A 295 1.60 22.42 8.89
N LYS A 296 1.67 21.39 9.73
CA LYS A 296 1.00 20.09 9.52
C LYS A 296 -0.43 20.05 10.07
N GLY A 297 -0.94 21.14 10.66
CA GLY A 297 -2.27 21.21 11.27
C GLY A 297 -2.41 20.40 12.57
N LEU A 298 -1.29 20.07 13.24
CA LEU A 298 -1.22 19.39 14.53
C LEU A 298 -1.35 20.41 15.68
N TRP A 299 -2.46 21.14 15.70
CA TRP A 299 -2.66 22.31 16.57
C TRP A 299 -2.55 22.01 18.06
N VAL A 300 -3.05 20.86 18.51
CA VAL A 300 -2.98 20.47 19.92
C VAL A 300 -1.53 20.27 20.35
N GLN A 301 -0.74 19.55 19.54
CA GLN A 301 0.69 19.34 19.78
C GLN A 301 1.46 20.67 19.76
N ALA A 302 1.14 21.56 18.81
CA ALA A 302 1.76 22.89 18.73
C ALA A 302 1.52 23.71 19.99
N ILE A 303 0.26 23.80 20.46
CA ILE A 303 -0.10 24.60 21.65
C ILE A 303 0.53 24.00 22.92
N LEU A 304 0.45 22.68 23.09
CA LEU A 304 1.04 22.00 24.24
C LEU A 304 2.55 22.22 24.29
N LEU A 305 3.24 22.02 23.17
CA LEU A 305 4.69 22.22 23.12
C LEU A 305 5.06 23.69 23.26
N ALA A 306 4.29 24.63 22.72
CA ALA A 306 4.54 26.06 22.88
C ALA A 306 4.48 26.51 24.34
N ARG A 307 3.52 25.99 25.12
CA ARG A 307 3.49 26.21 26.58
C ARG A 307 4.78 25.71 27.24
N GLU A 308 5.13 24.45 27.00
CA GLU A 308 6.33 23.82 27.58
C GLU A 308 7.64 24.46 27.12
N TRP A 309 7.64 25.05 25.93
CA TRP A 309 8.77 25.78 25.38
C TRP A 309 9.06 27.04 26.19
N VAL A 310 8.04 27.80 26.61
CA VAL A 310 8.21 28.98 27.47
C VAL A 310 8.83 28.59 28.81
N VAL A 311 8.34 27.51 29.43
CA VAL A 311 8.91 26.96 30.68
C VAL A 311 10.38 26.59 30.48
N SER A 312 10.70 25.87 29.40
CA SER A 312 12.06 25.46 29.09
C SER A 312 12.97 26.65 28.74
N TRP A 313 12.43 27.70 28.12
CA TRP A 313 13.17 28.93 27.86
C TRP A 313 13.55 29.65 29.15
N VAL A 314 12.63 29.78 30.11
CA VAL A 314 12.91 30.37 31.43
C VAL A 314 13.92 29.53 32.20
N ALA A 315 13.81 28.19 32.17
CA ALA A 315 14.80 27.28 32.76
C ALA A 315 16.22 27.60 32.24
N LEU A 316 16.36 27.77 30.92
CA LEU A 316 17.64 28.10 30.31
C LEU A 316 18.15 29.48 30.74
N GLN A 317 17.27 30.49 30.88
CA GLN A 317 17.68 31.83 31.34
C GLN A 317 18.18 31.84 32.78
N ARG A 318 17.60 31.00 33.66
CA ARG A 318 18.07 30.88 35.05
C ARG A 318 19.42 30.16 35.14
N GLY A 319 19.61 29.14 34.31
CA GLY A 319 20.88 28.40 34.24
C GLY A 319 21.20 27.58 35.49
N ASP A 320 20.22 27.36 36.36
CA ASP A 320 20.31 26.52 37.56
C ASP A 320 19.26 25.40 37.53
N GLY A 321 19.38 24.42 38.44
CA GLY A 321 18.42 23.32 38.56
C GLY A 321 18.45 22.27 37.44
N ASP A 322 17.60 21.25 37.58
CA ASP A 322 17.38 20.23 36.56
C ASP A 322 16.07 20.52 35.84
N TRP A 323 16.16 20.96 34.57
CA TRP A 323 15.00 21.28 33.74
C TRP A 323 14.08 20.08 33.45
N LEU A 324 14.53 18.86 33.75
CA LEU A 324 13.74 17.63 33.65
C LEU A 324 13.06 17.22 34.97
N ASP A 325 13.47 17.81 36.09
CA ASP A 325 12.85 17.55 37.39
C ASP A 325 11.50 18.26 37.48
N SER A 326 10.44 17.52 37.78
CA SER A 326 9.08 18.06 37.82
C SER A 326 8.91 19.08 38.95
N ASN A 327 9.55 18.87 40.10
CA ASN A 327 9.41 19.80 41.23
C ASN A 327 10.08 21.15 40.93
N TYR A 328 11.27 21.13 40.32
CA TYR A 328 11.96 22.34 39.87
C TYR A 328 11.10 23.10 38.84
N ARG A 329 10.57 22.40 37.82
CA ARG A 329 9.71 23.04 36.81
C ARG A 329 8.47 23.68 37.42
N GLU A 330 7.69 22.93 38.21
CA GLU A 330 6.42 23.39 38.75
C GLU A 330 6.60 24.52 39.78
N ARG A 331 7.51 24.34 40.75
CA ARG A 331 7.64 25.26 41.89
C ARG A 331 8.46 26.49 41.57
N GLU A 332 9.54 26.32 40.81
CA GLU A 332 10.49 27.41 40.59
C GLU A 332 10.17 28.18 39.32
N ILE A 333 9.72 27.50 38.26
CA ILE A 333 9.53 28.12 36.94
C ILE A 333 8.06 28.46 36.67
N GLU A 334 7.16 27.48 36.69
CA GLU A 334 5.76 27.69 36.32
C GLU A 334 5.06 28.67 37.26
N HIS A 335 5.29 28.55 38.58
CA HIS A 335 4.78 29.51 39.56
C HIS A 335 5.28 30.96 39.30
N ALA A 336 6.47 31.13 38.72
CA ALA A 336 6.99 32.46 38.38
C ALA A 336 6.36 33.03 37.09
N LEU A 337 5.71 32.20 36.27
CA LEU A 337 5.07 32.60 35.01
C LEU A 337 3.58 32.92 35.16
N GLY A 338 2.95 32.55 36.29
CA GLY A 338 1.54 32.83 36.59
C GLY A 338 0.65 31.64 36.32
#